data_AF-A0ABD2W0F2-F1
#
_entry.id   AF-A0ABD2W0F2-F1
#
_cell.length_a   1.000
_cell.length_b   1.000
_cell.length_c   1.000
_cell.angle_alpha   90.00
_cell.angle_beta   90.00
_cell.angle_gamma   90.00
#
_symmetry.space_group_name_H-M   'P 1'
#
loop_
_entity.id
_entity.type
_entity.pdbx_description
1 polymer ?
#
loop_
_entity_poly.entity_id
_entity_poly.type
_entity_poly.pdbx_seq_one_letter_code
_entity_poly.pdbx_strand_id
1 'polypeptide(L)'
;MIVGRRHASLYAFLAELQHEQGDTETILHQIYLGQSVRHLPKGKLQEVENWISNIVRSYDEYVKDYNVLKYLKDLGHYMHL
;
A
#
# COMPACT_ATOMS: atom_id res chain seq x y z
N MET A 1 21.25 9.76 10.17
CA MET A 1 20.18 9.03 9.47
C MET A 1 20.85 7.91 8.69
N ILE A 2 20.93 6.69 9.24
CA ILE A 2 21.66 5.58 8.61
C ILE A 2 20.68 4.86 7.69
N VAL A 3 20.72 5.21 6.41
CA VAL A 3 20.07 4.43 5.34
C VAL A 3 21.01 3.26 5.04
N GLY A 4 20.61 2.05 5.42
CA GLY A 4 21.41 0.83 5.25
C GLY A 4 20.66 -0.42 5.73
N ARG A 5 21.29 -1.60 5.51
CA ARG A 5 20.83 -3.01 5.69
C ARG A 5 19.99 -3.38 6.93
N ARG A 6 19.73 -2.45 7.85
CA ARG A 6 18.95 -2.64 9.09
C ARG A 6 17.58 -1.97 9.09
N HIS A 7 17.17 -1.31 7.99
CA HIS A 7 15.81 -0.77 7.90
C HIS A 7 14.83 -1.90 7.57
N ALA A 8 14.36 -2.60 8.61
CA ALA A 8 13.43 -3.72 8.48
C ALA A 8 12.22 -3.38 7.60
N SER A 9 11.74 -2.12 7.64
CA SER A 9 10.62 -1.68 6.81
C SER A 9 10.94 -1.54 5.32
N LEU A 10 12.18 -1.22 4.93
CA LEU A 10 12.52 -1.10 3.50
C LEU A 10 12.71 -2.47 2.86
N TYR A 11 13.36 -3.40 3.56
CA TYR A 11 13.52 -4.77 3.07
C TYR A 11 12.19 -5.53 3.10
N ALA A 12 11.37 -5.32 4.13
CA ALA A 12 10.01 -5.83 4.14
C ALA A 12 9.22 -5.26 2.95
N PHE A 13 9.27 -3.94 2.73
CA PHE A 13 8.62 -3.33 1.58
C PHE A 13 9.08 -3.91 0.24
N LEU A 14 10.39 -4.07 0.02
CA LEU A 14 10.91 -4.67 -1.21
C LEU A 14 10.52 -6.15 -1.37
N ALA A 15 10.42 -6.90 -0.26
CA ALA A 15 9.97 -8.29 -0.29
C ALA A 15 8.48 -8.39 -0.64
N GLU A 16 7.63 -7.55 -0.02
CA GLU A 16 6.21 -7.45 -0.35
C GLU A 16 6.00 -7.03 -1.81
N LEU A 17 6.79 -6.08 -2.31
CA LEU A 17 6.73 -5.64 -3.70
C LEU A 17 7.12 -6.76 -4.69
N GLN A 18 8.08 -7.61 -4.33
CA GLN A 18 8.45 -8.78 -5.12
C GLN A 18 7.33 -9.84 -5.12
N HIS A 19 6.66 -10.03 -3.98
CA HIS A 19 5.50 -10.92 -3.88
C HIS A 19 4.33 -10.43 -4.74
N GLU A 20 4.01 -9.14 -4.66
CA GLU A 20 2.96 -8.51 -5.47
C GLU A 20 3.23 -8.62 -6.97
N GLN A 21 4.49 -8.45 -7.39
CA GLN A 21 4.88 -8.65 -8.79
C GLN A 21 4.64 -10.11 -9.24
N GLY A 22 5.05 -11.10 -8.45
CA GLY A 22 4.86 -12.51 -8.77
C GLY A 22 3.39 -12.93 -8.86
N ASP A 23 2.55 -12.39 -7.97
CA ASP A 23 1.10 -12.59 -8.01
C ASP A 23 0.50 -11.98 -9.28
N THR A 24 0.93 -10.78 -9.65
CA THR A 24 0.46 -10.09 -10.86
C THR A 24 0.83 -10.85 -12.13
N GLU A 25 2.06 -11.35 -12.24
CA GLU A 25 2.51 -12.17 -13.37
C GLU A 25 1.72 -13.49 -13.47
N THR A 26 1.44 -14.11 -12.32
CA THR A 26 0.63 -15.34 -12.26
C THR A 26 -0.81 -15.08 -12.72
N ILE A 27 -1.41 -13.97 -12.29
CA ILE A 27 -2.75 -13.54 -12.71
C ILE A 27 -2.78 -13.27 -14.22
N LEU A 28 -1.79 -12.54 -14.74
CA LEU A 28 -1.67 -12.27 -16.18
C LEU A 28 -1.55 -13.56 -16.99
N HIS A 29 -0.79 -14.53 -16.50
CA HIS A 29 -0.68 -15.83 -17.14
C HIS A 29 -2.01 -16.60 -17.14
N GLN A 30 -2.73 -16.61 -16.02
CA GLN A 30 -4.07 -17.22 -15.93
C GLN A 30 -5.06 -16.56 -16.89
N ILE A 31 -5.04 -15.24 -17.01
CA ILE A 31 -5.86 -14.50 -17.99
C ILE A 31 -5.50 -14.90 -19.42
N TYR A 32 -4.21 -14.97 -19.75
CA TYR A 32 -3.75 -15.38 -21.08
C TYR A 32 -4.19 -16.81 -21.44
N LEU A 33 -4.22 -17.70 -20.46
CA LEU A 33 -4.72 -19.08 -20.61
C LEU A 33 -6.26 -19.19 -20.61
N GLY A 34 -6.99 -18.07 -20.48
CA GLY A 34 -8.45 -18.05 -20.39
C GLY A 34 -9.00 -18.66 -19.09
N GLN A 35 -8.17 -18.78 -18.06
CA GLN A 35 -8.56 -19.33 -16.77
C GLN A 35 -9.31 -18.28 -15.94
N SER A 36 -10.27 -18.74 -15.14
CA SER A 36 -10.92 -17.90 -14.13
C SER A 36 -9.92 -17.55 -13.04
N VAL A 37 -9.57 -16.27 -12.94
CA VAL A 37 -8.67 -15.76 -11.90
C VAL A 37 -9.43 -15.77 -10.57
N ARG A 38 -8.85 -16.43 -9.54
CA ARG A 38 -9.37 -16.31 -8.17
C ARG A 38 -9.30 -14.83 -7.77
N HIS A 39 -10.46 -14.22 -7.52
CA HIS A 39 -10.47 -12.89 -6.91
C HIS A 39 -9.79 -12.99 -5.55
N LEU A 40 -8.67 -12.27 -5.38
CA LEU A 40 -8.17 -11.95 -4.05
C LEU A 40 -9.31 -11.29 -3.27
N PRO A 41 -9.41 -11.51 -1.95
CA PRO A 41 -10.44 -10.89 -1.12
C PRO A 41 -10.26 -9.37 -1.16
N LYS A 42 -10.97 -8.72 -2.08
CA LYS A 42 -10.87 -7.28 -2.36
C LYS A 42 -11.24 -6.43 -1.15
N GLY A 43 -11.98 -6.97 -0.17
CA GLY A 43 -12.51 -6.20 0.96
C GLY A 43 -11.45 -5.38 1.69
N LYS A 44 -10.43 -6.03 2.25
CA LYS A 44 -9.42 -5.34 3.07
C LYS A 44 -8.51 -4.42 2.25
N LEU A 45 -8.04 -4.87 1.09
CA LEU A 45 -7.18 -4.04 0.24
C LEU A 45 -7.94 -2.80 -0.25
N GLN A 46 -9.19 -2.98 -0.68
CA GLN A 46 -10.02 -1.90 -1.18
C GLN A 46 -10.44 -0.94 -0.04
N GLU A 47 -10.63 -1.44 1.18
CA GLU A 47 -10.81 -0.60 2.37
C GLU A 47 -9.58 0.28 2.64
N VAL A 48 -8.37 -0.30 2.55
CA VAL A 48 -7.11 0.44 2.71
C VAL A 48 -6.93 1.46 1.60
N GLU A 49 -7.15 1.10 0.34
CA GLU A 49 -7.04 2.00 -0.81
C GLU A 49 -8.03 3.17 -0.73
N ASN A 50 -9.28 2.89 -0.34
CA ASN A 50 -10.31 3.92 -0.14
C ASN A 50 -9.91 4.87 0.99
N TRP A 51 -9.37 4.34 2.09
CA TRP A 51 -8.91 5.14 3.22
C TRP A 51 -7.70 6.01 2.86
N ILE A 52 -6.68 5.46 2.19
CA ILE A 52 -5.51 6.22 1.71
C ILE A 52 -5.99 7.34 0.78
N SER A 53 -6.88 7.03 -0.17
CA SER A 53 -7.43 8.01 -1.10
C SER A 53 -8.16 9.15 -0.40
N ASN A 54 -8.91 8.86 0.67
CA ASN A 54 -9.60 9.87 1.47
C ASN A 54 -8.62 10.77 2.23
N ILE A 55 -7.56 10.21 2.83
CA ILE A 55 -6.55 11.01 3.54
C ILE A 55 -5.75 11.88 2.57
N VAL A 56 -5.34 11.32 1.43
CA VAL A 56 -4.61 12.07 0.39
C VAL A 56 -5.47 13.22 -0.14
N ARG A 57 -6.78 13.03 -0.30
CA ARG A 57 -7.71 14.12 -0.67
C ARG A 57 -7.76 15.26 0.34
N SER A 58 -7.61 14.96 1.63
CA SER A 58 -7.57 15.97 2.69
C SER A 58 -6.19 16.60 2.90
N TYR A 59 -5.17 16.23 2.13
CA TYR A 59 -3.80 16.75 2.30
C TYR A 59 -3.75 18.29 2.31
N ASP A 60 -4.47 18.95 1.41
CA ASP A 60 -4.51 20.41 1.32
C ASP A 60 -5.07 21.07 2.59
N GLU A 61 -5.95 20.39 3.33
CA GLU A 61 -6.49 20.85 4.61
C GLU A 61 -5.41 20.75 5.71
N TYR A 62 -4.66 19.64 5.75
CA TYR A 62 -3.54 19.47 6.68
C TYR A 62 -2.40 20.46 6.43
N VAL A 63 -2.16 20.84 5.18
CA VAL A 63 -1.17 21.86 4.82
C VAL A 63 -1.63 23.25 5.24
N LYS A 64 -2.91 23.59 5.03
CA LYS A 64 -3.50 24.86 5.49
C LYS A 64 -3.44 25.03 7.00
N ASP A 65 -3.66 23.95 7.74
CA ASP A 65 -3.63 23.95 9.21
C ASP A 65 -2.22 23.81 9.80
N TYR A 66 -1.16 23.88 8.97
CA TYR A 66 0.25 23.66 9.37
C TYR A 66 0.47 22.34 10.14
N ASN A 67 -0.36 21.32 9.88
CA ASN A 67 -0.40 20.08 10.67
C ASN A 67 0.00 18.85 9.86
N VAL A 68 1.11 18.97 9.12
CA VAL A 68 1.66 17.91 8.27
C VAL A 68 2.12 16.69 9.09
N LEU A 69 2.51 16.89 10.36
CA LEU A 69 2.88 15.77 11.23
C LEU A 69 1.67 14.90 11.60
N LYS A 70 0.49 15.49 11.78
CA LYS A 70 -0.73 14.72 12.02
C LYS A 70 -1.13 13.94 10.77
N TYR A 71 -1.02 14.53 9.58
CA TYR A 71 -1.22 13.82 8.31
C TYR A 71 -0.34 12.57 8.18
N LEU A 72 0.96 12.69 8.48
CA LEU A 72 1.90 11.57 8.44
C LEU A 72 1.60 10.51 9.51
N LYS A 73 1.14 10.93 10.69
CA LYS A 73 0.71 10.02 11.76
C LYS A 73 -0.55 9.25 11.37
N ASP A 74 -1.51 9.94 10.76
CA ASP A 74 -2.77 9.35 10.31
C ASP A 74 -2.49 8.34 9.19
N LEU A 75 -1.62 8.65 8.22
CA LEU A 75 -1.10 7.70 7.22
C LEU A 75 -0.42 6.47 7.85
N GLY A 76 0.36 6.68 8.92
CA GLY A 76 1.07 5.61 9.61
C GLY A 76 0.17 4.65 10.40
N HIS A 77 -1.01 5.09 10.85
CA HIS A 77 -1.88 4.29 11.72
C HIS A 77 -2.40 3.00 11.05
N TYR A 78 -2.57 3.02 9.73
CA TYR A 78 -3.13 1.88 8.98
C TYR A 78 -2.08 0.95 8.38
N MET A 79 -0.80 1.36 8.29
CA MET A 79 0.29 0.50 7.84
C MET A 79 0.74 -0.52 8.91
N HIS A 80 0.16 -0.46 10.11
CA HIS A 80 0.52 -1.30 11.26
C HIS A 80 -0.50 -2.42 11.56
N LEU A 81 -1.51 -2.61 10.69
CA LEU A 81 -2.50 -3.69 10.69
C LEU A 81 -2.14 -4.75 9.64
#